data_AF-A0A920EH50-F1
#
_entry.id   AF-A0A920EH50-F1
#
_cell.length_a   1.000
_cell.length_b   1.000
_cell.length_c   1.000
_cell.angle_alpha   90.00
_cell.angle_beta   90.00
_cell.angle_gamma   90.00
#
_symmetry.space_group_name_H-M   'P 1'
#
loop_
_entity.id
_entity.type
_entity.pdbx_description
1 polymer ?
#
loop_
_entity_poly.entity_id
_entity_poly.type
_entity_poly.pdbx_seq_one_letter_code
_entity_poly.pdbx_strand_id
1 'polypeptide(L)'
;MSKRDLPQSIPSAWEVKTLSDTEVQVTTNGSTEFLVSSSYELTSKAAGQLPTGFNPKDFYTSRFHPRGLQMAILGVNDAIKSIGISWDKLSMHVSPNEIGVYSSSVFGQVNEEAFGGLFKARLRGERTTSKQVPLALNSMPADFINAYVLGNIGHTEATTGACASFCIQ
;
A
#
# COMPACT_ATOMS: atom_id res chain seq x y z
N MET A 1 28.51 -10.43 -15.22
CA MET A 1 27.25 -10.46 -14.44
C MET A 1 27.22 -11.72 -13.57
N SER A 2 26.44 -11.74 -12.49
CA SER A 2 26.32 -12.98 -11.70
C SER A 2 25.53 -14.02 -12.48
N LYS A 3 25.95 -15.29 -12.41
CA LYS A 3 25.26 -16.42 -13.07
C LYS A 3 23.78 -16.53 -12.65
N ARG A 4 23.44 -16.12 -11.43
CA ARG A 4 22.08 -16.14 -10.90
C ARG A 4 21.14 -15.07 -11.50
N ASP A 5 21.72 -14.03 -12.10
CA ASP A 5 20.98 -12.90 -12.67
C ASP A 5 20.66 -13.14 -14.16
N LEU A 6 21.09 -14.27 -14.73
CA LEU A 6 20.71 -14.67 -16.07
C LEU A 6 19.21 -14.97 -16.14
N PRO A 7 18.54 -14.66 -17.27
CA PRO A 7 17.17 -15.08 -17.49
C PRO A 7 17.05 -16.61 -17.48
N GLN A 8 15.91 -17.13 -17.05
CA GLN A 8 15.66 -18.58 -17.03
C GLN A 8 15.75 -19.22 -18.42
N SER A 9 15.33 -18.49 -19.45
CA SER A 9 15.53 -18.85 -20.84
C SER A 9 16.52 -17.86 -21.45
N ILE A 10 17.70 -18.36 -21.81
CA ILE A 10 18.74 -17.55 -22.45
C ILE A 10 18.31 -17.30 -23.90
N PRO A 11 18.21 -16.03 -24.35
CA PRO A 11 17.89 -15.71 -25.73
C PRO A 11 18.91 -16.35 -26.70
N SER A 12 18.45 -16.86 -27.85
CA SER A 12 19.31 -17.51 -28.84
C SER A 12 20.40 -16.60 -29.41
N ALA A 13 20.17 -15.29 -29.35
CA ALA A 13 21.09 -14.23 -29.73
C ALA A 13 22.25 -14.01 -28.74
N TRP A 14 22.21 -14.60 -27.53
CA TRP A 14 23.20 -14.36 -26.49
C TRP A 14 24.26 -15.46 -26.47
N GLU A 15 25.53 -15.03 -26.45
CA GLU A 15 26.66 -15.90 -26.19
C GLU A 15 27.09 -15.73 -24.73
N VAL A 16 27.06 -16.82 -23.96
CA VAL A 16 27.38 -16.81 -22.53
C VAL A 16 28.66 -17.59 -22.28
N LYS A 17 29.69 -16.90 -21.77
CA LYS A 17 30.99 -17.49 -21.41
C LYS A 17 31.20 -17.44 -19.90
N THR A 18 31.48 -18.59 -19.30
CA THR A 18 31.81 -18.68 -17.88
C THR A 18 33.19 -18.06 -17.62
N LEU A 19 33.28 -17.11 -16.69
CA LEU A 19 34.55 -16.52 -16.25
C LEU A 19 35.02 -17.14 -14.93
N SER A 20 34.08 -17.47 -14.04
CA SER A 20 34.32 -18.14 -12.75
C SER A 20 33.08 -18.94 -12.35
N ASP A 21 33.12 -19.61 -11.18
CA ASP A 21 31.96 -20.34 -10.64
C ASP A 21 30.73 -19.44 -10.39
N THR A 22 30.93 -18.12 -10.22
CA THR A 22 29.87 -17.17 -9.87
C THR A 22 29.58 -16.12 -10.95
N GLU A 23 30.50 -15.92 -11.88
CA GLU A 23 30.44 -14.86 -12.88
C GLU A 23 30.47 -15.37 -14.31
N VAL A 24 29.68 -14.71 -15.14
CA VAL A 24 29.58 -14.97 -16.57
C VAL A 24 29.75 -13.67 -17.36
N GLN A 25 30.37 -13.79 -18.53
CA GLN A 25 30.37 -12.80 -19.59
C GLN A 25 29.22 -13.12 -20.54
N VAL A 26 28.40 -12.12 -20.85
CA VAL A 26 27.33 -12.25 -21.85
C VAL A 26 27.63 -11.28 -22.98
N THR A 27 27.71 -11.81 -24.19
CA THR A 27 27.81 -11.04 -25.43
C THR A 27 26.49 -11.16 -26.16
N THR A 28 25.82 -10.04 -26.43
CA THR A 28 24.53 -10.02 -27.12
C THR A 28 24.73 -9.74 -28.60
N ASN A 29 24.39 -10.69 -29.46
CA ASN A 29 24.52 -10.56 -30.90
C ASN A 29 23.15 -10.27 -31.53
N GLY A 30 22.96 -9.06 -32.08
CA GLY A 30 21.69 -8.64 -32.69
C GLY A 30 20.84 -7.74 -31.78
N SER A 31 19.57 -7.59 -32.12
CA SER A 31 18.65 -6.72 -31.37
C SER A 31 18.24 -7.37 -30.05
N THR A 32 18.35 -6.65 -28.93
CA THR A 32 17.90 -7.08 -27.61
C THR A 32 17.22 -5.89 -26.93
N GLU A 33 16.11 -6.14 -26.25
CA GLU A 33 15.39 -5.14 -25.47
C GLU A 33 15.89 -5.13 -24.02
N PHE A 34 16.16 -3.93 -23.50
CA PHE A 34 16.61 -3.74 -22.13
C PHE A 34 15.75 -2.67 -21.43
N LEU A 35 15.48 -2.89 -20.14
CA LEU A 35 14.92 -1.86 -19.28
C LEU A 35 16.06 -1.07 -18.64
N VAL A 36 16.14 0.21 -18.95
CA VAL A 36 17.16 1.12 -18.42
C VAL A 36 16.48 2.15 -17.53
N SER A 37 17.03 2.35 -16.32
CA SER A 37 16.56 3.41 -15.43
C SER A 37 16.86 4.78 -16.04
N SER A 38 15.82 5.60 -16.19
CA SER A 38 15.94 6.97 -16.66
C SER A 38 15.00 7.86 -15.86
N SER A 39 15.42 9.11 -15.63
CA SER A 39 14.65 10.12 -14.93
C SER A 39 14.09 11.12 -15.92
N TYR A 40 12.84 11.55 -15.70
CA TYR A 40 12.20 12.58 -16.51
C TYR A 40 11.39 13.52 -15.61
N GLU A 41 11.06 14.68 -16.15
CA GLU A 41 10.35 15.70 -15.42
C GLU A 41 8.82 15.51 -15.50
N LEU A 42 8.13 15.44 -14.36
CA LEU A 42 6.66 15.39 -14.31
C LEU A 42 6.05 16.76 -14.61
N THR A 43 4.91 16.78 -15.31
CA THR A 43 4.17 18.02 -15.60
C THR A 43 3.48 18.62 -14.38
N SER A 44 2.92 17.78 -13.51
CA SER A 44 2.34 18.22 -12.23
C SER A 44 3.41 18.42 -11.17
N LYS A 45 3.42 19.61 -10.55
CA LYS A 45 4.42 20.04 -9.55
C LYS A 45 3.85 20.27 -8.16
N ALA A 46 2.53 20.19 -7.99
CA ALA A 46 1.84 20.53 -6.76
C ALA A 46 0.79 19.47 -6.40
N ALA A 47 0.66 19.25 -5.09
CA ALA A 47 -0.37 18.41 -4.49
C ALA A 47 -0.66 18.91 -3.06
N GLY A 48 -1.88 18.68 -2.58
CA GLY A 48 -2.20 18.84 -1.17
C GLY A 48 -1.43 17.80 -0.35
N GLN A 49 -0.62 18.27 0.61
CA GLN A 49 0.22 17.42 1.45
C GLN A 49 -0.13 17.64 2.91
N LEU A 50 0.09 16.61 3.74
CA LEU A 50 0.11 16.81 5.19
C LEU A 50 1.17 17.86 5.56
N PRO A 51 1.01 18.59 6.68
CA PRO A 51 1.99 19.57 7.12
C PRO A 51 3.41 18.99 7.14
N THR A 52 4.39 19.77 6.69
CA THR A 52 5.79 19.35 6.68
C THR A 52 6.24 18.97 8.08
N GLY A 53 6.84 17.79 8.23
CA GLY A 53 7.25 17.22 9.51
C GLY A 53 6.19 16.37 10.21
N PHE A 54 4.92 16.41 9.78
CA PHE A 54 3.89 15.53 10.32
C PHE A 54 3.97 14.12 9.73
N ASN A 55 4.26 13.14 10.58
CA ASN A 55 4.39 11.73 10.19
C ASN A 55 3.43 10.83 11.00
N PRO A 56 2.38 10.28 10.36
CA PRO A 56 1.40 9.41 11.02
C PRO A 56 2.00 8.20 11.76
N LYS A 57 3.16 7.71 11.31
CA LYS A 57 3.84 6.52 11.86
C LYS A 57 4.35 6.73 13.29
N ASP A 58 4.52 7.98 13.71
CA ASP A 58 5.13 8.30 15.01
C ASP A 58 4.13 8.20 16.17
N PHE A 59 2.84 8.06 15.86
CA PHE A 59 1.75 8.07 16.83
C PHE A 59 1.26 6.67 17.23
N TYR A 60 1.68 5.61 16.53
CA TYR A 60 1.34 4.23 16.86
C TYR A 60 2.26 3.22 16.14
N THR A 61 2.22 1.95 16.52
CA THR A 61 3.02 0.91 15.83
C THR A 61 2.42 0.59 14.45
N SER A 62 3.00 1.18 13.40
CA SER A 62 2.47 1.11 12.03
C SER A 62 3.30 0.24 11.07
N ARG A 63 3.94 -0.83 11.57
CA ARG A 63 4.85 -1.67 10.76
C ARG A 63 4.10 -2.27 9.56
N PHE A 64 4.58 -1.98 8.35
CA PHE A 64 3.98 -2.41 7.07
C PHE A 64 2.59 -1.84 6.75
N HIS A 65 2.05 -0.93 7.55
CA HIS A 65 0.78 -0.28 7.21
C HIS A 65 1.02 0.72 6.08
N PRO A 66 0.22 0.70 5.00
CA PRO A 66 0.27 1.76 3.98
C PRO A 66 -0.11 3.12 4.59
N ARG A 67 0.36 4.21 3.97
CA ARG A 67 0.13 5.58 4.47
C ARG A 67 -1.36 5.90 4.64
N GLY A 68 -2.20 5.42 3.73
CA GLY A 68 -3.66 5.60 3.83
C GLY A 68 -4.26 5.00 5.11
N LEU A 69 -3.82 3.80 5.51
CA LEU A 69 -4.32 3.16 6.74
C LEU A 69 -3.78 3.84 8.00
N GLN A 70 -2.56 4.37 7.95
CA GLN A 70 -2.03 5.20 9.04
C GLN A 70 -2.86 6.45 9.25
N MET A 71 -3.24 7.12 8.16
CA MET A 71 -4.09 8.29 8.22
C MET A 71 -5.51 7.94 8.69
N ALA A 72 -6.07 6.81 8.27
CA ALA A 72 -7.39 6.35 8.72
C ALA A 72 -7.41 6.11 10.24
N ILE A 73 -6.43 5.38 10.79
CA ILE A 73 -6.31 5.13 12.23
C ILE A 73 -6.20 6.44 13.03
N LEU A 74 -5.35 7.37 12.58
CA LEU A 74 -5.21 8.64 13.28
C LEU A 74 -6.45 9.51 13.17
N GLY A 75 -7.08 9.56 12.00
CA GLY A 75 -8.30 10.33 11.76
C GLY A 75 -9.45 9.85 12.65
N VAL A 76 -9.66 8.53 12.75
CA VAL A 76 -10.74 8.02 13.62
C VAL A 76 -10.43 8.25 15.10
N ASN A 77 -9.17 8.14 15.52
CA ASN A 77 -8.79 8.38 16.91
C ASN A 77 -9.00 9.85 17.30
N ASP A 78 -8.67 10.78 16.40
CA ASP A 78 -8.94 12.20 16.58
C ASP A 78 -10.45 12.48 16.64
N ALA A 79 -11.22 11.91 15.70
CA ALA A 79 -12.67 12.06 15.66
C ALA A 79 -13.36 11.54 16.95
N ILE A 80 -13.00 10.34 17.43
CA ILE A 80 -13.54 9.79 18.68
C ILE A 80 -13.20 10.71 19.87
N LYS A 81 -11.95 11.18 19.96
CA LYS A 81 -11.53 12.06 21.05
C LYS A 81 -12.24 13.41 21.03
N SER A 82 -12.57 13.92 19.85
CA SER A 82 -13.29 15.19 19.71
C SER A 82 -14.71 15.17 20.32
N ILE A 83 -15.31 13.98 20.51
CA ILE A 83 -16.61 13.80 21.17
C ILE A 83 -16.55 14.23 22.66
N GLY A 84 -15.37 14.16 23.28
CA GLY A 84 -15.19 14.46 24.71
C GLY A 84 -15.71 13.38 25.66
N ILE A 85 -16.16 12.23 25.13
CA ILE A 85 -16.62 11.07 25.88
C ILE A 85 -15.73 9.88 25.49
N SER A 86 -15.24 9.12 26.47
CA SER A 86 -14.45 7.92 26.20
C SER A 86 -15.28 6.87 25.46
N TRP A 87 -14.68 6.22 24.46
CA TRP A 87 -15.33 5.16 23.67
C TRP A 87 -15.99 4.10 24.54
N ASP A 88 -15.30 3.62 25.60
CA ASP A 88 -15.83 2.61 26.52
C ASP A 88 -17.15 3.03 27.20
N LYS A 89 -17.33 4.33 27.47
CA LYS A 89 -18.59 4.83 28.03
C LYS A 89 -19.66 4.92 26.96
N LEU A 90 -19.29 5.35 25.75
CA LEU A 90 -20.24 5.48 24.64
C LEU A 90 -20.79 4.11 24.22
N SER A 91 -19.91 3.11 24.07
CA SER A 91 -20.27 1.76 23.63
C SER A 91 -21.19 1.03 24.61
N MET A 92 -21.18 1.38 25.92
CA MET A 92 -22.11 0.82 26.90
C MET A 92 -23.57 1.26 26.71
N HIS A 93 -23.83 2.32 25.93
CA HIS A 93 -25.17 2.86 25.72
C HIS A 93 -25.85 2.34 24.45
N VAL A 94 -25.15 1.54 23.64
CA VAL A 94 -25.64 0.99 22.38
C VAL A 94 -25.33 -0.49 22.30
N SER A 95 -26.16 -1.25 21.58
CA SER A 95 -25.85 -2.63 21.25
C SER A 95 -24.66 -2.67 20.27
N PRO A 96 -23.80 -3.71 20.32
CA PRO A 96 -22.72 -3.88 19.34
C PRO A 96 -23.21 -3.86 17.88
N ASN A 97 -24.46 -4.27 17.63
CA ASN A 97 -25.06 -4.28 16.28
C ASN A 97 -25.52 -2.90 15.80
N GLU A 98 -25.53 -1.90 16.69
CA GLU A 98 -25.94 -0.51 16.39
C GLU A 98 -24.72 0.38 16.04
N ILE A 99 -23.53 -0.19 16.02
CA ILE A 99 -22.29 0.51 15.66
C ILE A 99 -21.94 0.16 14.21
N GLY A 100 -21.94 1.18 13.35
CA GLY A 100 -21.60 1.06 11.93
C GLY A 100 -20.31 1.80 11.59
N VAL A 101 -19.45 1.18 10.76
CA VAL A 101 -18.27 1.84 10.19
C VAL A 101 -18.39 1.91 8.68
N TYR A 102 -18.37 3.14 8.16
CA TYR A 102 -18.44 3.45 6.74
C TYR A 102 -17.15 4.17 6.36
N SER A 103 -16.26 3.50 5.65
CA SER A 103 -14.98 4.08 5.24
C SER A 103 -14.38 3.33 4.06
N SER A 104 -13.78 4.06 3.12
CA SER A 104 -13.16 3.44 1.95
C SER A 104 -12.06 4.32 1.35
N SER A 105 -11.24 3.72 0.50
CA SER A 105 -10.32 4.42 -0.41
C SER A 105 -10.63 4.03 -1.85
N VAL A 106 -10.99 4.98 -2.71
CA VAL A 106 -11.33 4.74 -4.13
C VAL A 106 -10.25 3.94 -4.85
N PHE A 107 -8.98 4.31 -4.65
CA PHE A 107 -7.85 3.65 -5.30
C PHE A 107 -7.29 2.47 -4.49
N GLY A 108 -7.89 2.14 -3.34
CA GLY A 108 -7.23 1.35 -2.33
C GLY A 108 -5.94 2.03 -1.88
N GLN A 109 -4.92 1.23 -1.55
CA GLN A 109 -3.65 1.73 -1.05
C GLN A 109 -2.57 1.55 -2.11
N VAL A 110 -2.03 2.66 -2.61
CA VAL A 110 -1.10 2.69 -3.76
C VAL A 110 0.38 2.83 -3.37
N ASN A 111 0.69 2.79 -2.07
CA ASN A 111 2.07 2.83 -1.56
C ASN A 111 2.81 1.49 -1.79
N GLU A 112 4.12 1.47 -1.57
CA GLU A 112 4.98 0.28 -1.76
C GLU A 112 4.58 -0.89 -0.84
N GLU A 113 4.03 -0.60 0.34
CA GLU A 113 3.52 -1.62 1.26
C GLU A 113 2.22 -2.31 0.77
N ALA A 114 1.61 -1.81 -0.30
CA ALA A 114 0.34 -2.27 -0.87
C ALA A 114 0.40 -2.46 -2.39
N PHE A 115 -0.55 -1.94 -3.17
CA PHE A 115 -0.60 -2.14 -4.63
C PHE A 115 0.64 -1.60 -5.35
N GLY A 116 1.26 -0.53 -4.83
CA GLY A 116 2.47 0.03 -5.42
C GLY A 116 3.60 -1.00 -5.49
N GLY A 117 3.86 -1.71 -4.39
CA GLY A 117 4.89 -2.74 -4.37
C GLY A 117 4.44 -4.02 -5.05
N LEU A 118 3.17 -4.38 -4.94
CA LEU A 118 2.61 -5.56 -5.62
C LEU A 118 2.84 -5.49 -7.13
N PHE A 119 2.46 -4.38 -7.75
CA PHE A 119 2.50 -4.22 -9.21
C PHE A 119 3.92 -3.95 -9.74
N LYS A 120 4.80 -3.35 -8.93
CA LYS A 120 6.17 -3.01 -9.37
C LYS A 120 7.23 -4.05 -9.02
N ALA A 121 7.02 -4.90 -8.02
CA ALA A 121 8.06 -5.79 -7.51
C ALA A 121 8.68 -6.68 -8.61
N ARG A 122 7.85 -7.32 -9.44
CA ARG A 122 8.35 -8.20 -10.52
C ARG A 122 9.12 -7.45 -11.61
N LEU A 123 8.70 -6.22 -11.92
CA LEU A 123 9.40 -5.35 -12.88
C LEU A 123 10.78 -4.91 -12.35
N ARG A 124 10.95 -4.86 -11.03
CA ARG A 124 12.22 -4.51 -10.35
C ARG A 124 13.08 -5.73 -9.99
N GLY A 125 12.63 -6.95 -10.32
CA GLY A 125 13.31 -8.18 -9.90
C GLY A 125 13.14 -8.52 -8.40
N GLU A 126 12.22 -7.86 -7.72
CA GLU A 126 11.91 -8.06 -6.30
C GLU A 126 10.78 -9.08 -6.09
N ARG A 127 10.66 -9.59 -4.87
CA ARG A 127 9.56 -10.45 -4.45
C ARG A 127 8.43 -9.63 -3.83
N THR A 128 7.20 -10.03 -4.12
CA THR A 128 6.01 -9.50 -3.44
C THR A 128 5.93 -10.05 -2.01
N THR A 129 5.23 -9.33 -1.14
CA THR A 129 4.97 -9.77 0.25
C THR A 129 3.54 -10.27 0.40
N SER A 130 3.30 -11.16 1.38
CA SER A 130 1.95 -11.66 1.68
C SER A 130 0.98 -10.58 2.18
N LYS A 131 1.50 -9.41 2.61
CA LYS A 131 0.71 -8.31 3.17
C LYS A 131 0.23 -7.32 2.12
N GLN A 132 0.88 -7.27 0.95
CA GLN A 132 0.60 -6.25 -0.05
C GLN A 132 -0.83 -6.32 -0.59
N VAL A 133 -1.33 -7.50 -0.93
CA VAL A 133 -2.72 -7.66 -1.41
C VAL A 133 -3.75 -7.32 -0.34
N PRO A 134 -3.75 -7.94 0.86
CA PRO A 134 -4.77 -7.67 1.85
C PRO A 134 -4.76 -6.20 2.31
N LEU A 135 -3.58 -5.61 2.54
CA LEU A 135 -3.48 -4.21 2.96
C LEU A 135 -3.77 -3.20 1.84
N ALA A 136 -3.99 -3.64 0.61
CA ALA A 136 -4.27 -2.77 -0.52
C ALA A 136 -5.75 -2.52 -0.78
N LEU A 137 -6.64 -3.37 -0.26
CA LEU A 137 -8.07 -3.33 -0.56
C LEU A 137 -8.70 -2.00 -0.14
N ASN A 138 -9.68 -1.53 -0.93
CA ASN A 138 -10.41 -0.29 -0.68
C ASN A 138 -11.18 -0.27 0.64
N SER A 139 -11.58 -1.44 1.16
CA SER A 139 -12.30 -1.60 2.43
C SER A 139 -11.41 -1.50 3.66
N MET A 140 -10.10 -1.64 3.50
CA MET A 140 -9.18 -1.72 4.64
C MET A 140 -9.23 -0.52 5.60
N PRO A 141 -9.54 0.73 5.18
CA PRO A 141 -9.83 1.79 6.14
C PRO A 141 -10.93 1.42 7.14
N ALA A 142 -12.07 0.90 6.68
CA ALA A 142 -13.16 0.45 7.57
C ALA A 142 -12.74 -0.78 8.39
N ASP A 143 -12.12 -1.77 7.75
CA ASP A 143 -11.68 -3.00 8.42
C ASP A 143 -10.68 -2.70 9.54
N PHE A 144 -9.76 -1.75 9.33
CA PHE A 144 -8.77 -1.33 10.33
C PHE A 144 -9.41 -0.58 11.50
N ILE A 145 -10.38 0.28 11.22
CA ILE A 145 -11.11 1.00 12.26
C ILE A 145 -11.85 -0.01 13.16
N ASN A 146 -12.54 -0.98 12.57
CA ASN A 146 -13.23 -2.02 13.33
C ASN A 146 -12.26 -2.87 14.16
N ALA A 147 -11.20 -3.38 13.53
CA ALA A 147 -10.30 -4.35 14.14
C ALA A 147 -9.36 -3.74 15.21
N TYR A 148 -8.88 -2.52 14.99
CA TYR A 148 -7.79 -1.95 15.81
C TYR A 148 -8.18 -0.73 16.63
N VAL A 149 -9.35 -0.13 16.38
CA VAL A 149 -9.78 1.08 17.10
C VAL A 149 -11.06 0.82 17.90
N LEU A 150 -12.13 0.39 17.24
CA LEU A 150 -13.44 0.27 17.89
C LEU A 150 -13.68 -1.07 18.57
N GLY A 151 -13.03 -2.15 18.09
CA GLY A 151 -13.38 -3.51 18.48
C GLY A 151 -14.81 -3.88 18.07
N ASN A 152 -15.26 -3.33 16.94
CA ASN A 152 -16.66 -3.39 16.51
C ASN A 152 -16.97 -4.69 15.74
N ILE A 153 -18.13 -5.28 16.02
CA ILE A 153 -18.70 -6.45 15.32
C ILE A 153 -19.99 -6.12 14.55
N GLY A 154 -20.41 -4.85 14.56
CA GLY A 154 -21.59 -4.37 13.86
C GLY A 154 -21.37 -4.14 12.36
N HIS A 155 -22.20 -3.27 11.79
CA HIS A 155 -22.22 -3.05 10.34
C HIS A 155 -20.92 -2.45 9.82
N THR A 156 -20.45 -2.91 8.65
CA THR A 156 -19.24 -2.41 8.01
C THR A 156 -19.48 -2.28 6.52
N GLU A 157 -19.15 -1.12 5.97
CA GLU A 157 -19.33 -0.85 4.55
C GLU A 157 -18.18 -0.03 3.95
N ALA A 158 -17.86 -0.35 2.70
CA ALA A 158 -16.82 0.30 1.94
C ALA A 158 -17.33 0.68 0.54
N THR A 159 -18.22 1.65 0.49
CA THR A 159 -18.79 2.16 -0.77
C THR A 159 -17.87 3.19 -1.41
N THR A 160 -17.72 3.12 -2.73
CA THR A 160 -16.82 3.98 -3.52
C THR A 160 -17.55 4.57 -4.73
N GLY A 161 -17.44 5.90 -4.90
CA GLY A 161 -18.08 6.68 -5.96
C GLY A 161 -17.15 7.77 -6.49
N ALA A 162 -15.90 7.39 -6.78
CA ALA A 162 -14.83 8.32 -7.13
C ALA A 162 -14.72 9.47 -6.10
N CYS A 163 -14.66 10.73 -6.56
CA CYS A 163 -14.52 11.88 -5.67
C CYS A 163 -15.74 12.11 -4.75
N ALA A 164 -16.89 11.49 -5.04
CA ALA A 164 -18.11 11.62 -4.24
C ALA A 164 -18.26 10.52 -3.17
N SER A 165 -17.25 9.66 -2.97
CA SER A 165 -17.34 8.48 -2.09
C SER A 165 -17.84 8.80 -0.68
N PHE A 166 -17.42 9.92 -0.11
CA PHE A 166 -17.86 10.34 1.23
C PHE A 166 -19.37 10.62 1.32
N CYS A 167 -19.98 11.15 0.26
CA CYS A 167 -21.40 11.55 0.27
C CYS A 167 -22.36 10.38 0.00
N ILE A 168 -21.85 9.24 -0.47
CA ILE A 168 -22.67 8.08 -0.84
C ILE A 168 -22.48 6.90 0.13
N GLN A 169 -21.60 7.07 1.12
CA GLN A 169 -21.48 6.21 2.29
C GLN A 169 -22.61 6.56 3.28
#